data_AF-A0A1T3P6D9-F1
#
_entry.id   AF-A0A1T3P6D9-F1
#
_cell.length_a   1.000
_cell.length_b   1.000
_cell.length_c   1.000
_cell.angle_alpha   90.00
_cell.angle_beta   90.00
_cell.angle_gamma   90.00
#
_symmetry.space_group_name_H-M   'P 1'
#
loop_
_entity.id
_entity.type
_entity.pdbx_description
1 polymer ?
#
loop_
_entity_poly.entity_id
_entity_poly.type
_entity_poly.pdbx_seq_one_letter_code
_entity_poly.pdbx_strand_id
1 'polypeptide(L)'
;MTAPAAPRVSTARLLLYGLTTTPHPIAVSPTSGDPRKALLAVTLIRRAQDPVQCREIKVTLPVGESAAHLATTMTGVTAAADRDGWHSTVGPFGDVVFTPSGGLDDIALDTGLTLSVGDVPVNRTVGRAVVRVTATVRRSAVPDDPWTEEEVTLPVSKFPPTFHLGNLVAHPLRVQQGGSSTLSWDAEGGSFGLRYPGADIDVTGRTEFVLHNIGSDLVVELHGSASSPSGELEAVRTVLLTVDRPNIVTPSLTVETGVVTDNLVGYDTPLPILPAGGFVHRPELSMRRYDLRAGTWTRLVPLDIAPVGAPPAIAVHDGLLHLVYRPHDVDVLAWATFDGRIWRHQSASPGRAAVESPISLTSMGGQLACARVDHAGKQRYSVTTSATAWGPETDMPAPDLGGVSLAWDGTRMNAVMRKYGVGGSEEFGWTIHRRGSDGAWTEHAAHVPTPPSGGDAELLAYSGKLGYVARVRGGDTVLYEYPAGSTVPTPIGTPLRAATDPRATTHGTDLYALATDPDGLLWLTTHREGAWSPATLVDGCASRETPTIAVLGNELIAIGRGAAFETP
;
A
#
# COMPACT_ATOMS: atom_id res chain seq x y z
N MET A 1 35.76 25.43 -3.49
CA MET A 1 35.26 24.04 -3.42
C MET A 1 34.34 23.93 -2.23
N THR A 2 33.04 24.08 -2.46
CA THR A 2 31.98 23.87 -1.48
C THR A 2 31.64 22.38 -1.44
N ALA A 3 31.70 21.76 -0.26
CA ALA A 3 31.31 20.37 -0.08
C ALA A 3 29.82 20.19 -0.46
N PRO A 4 29.45 19.11 -1.18
CA PRO A 4 28.06 18.85 -1.50
C PRO A 4 27.29 18.52 -0.21
N ALA A 5 26.09 19.09 -0.09
CA ALA A 5 25.19 18.79 1.01
C ALA A 5 24.80 17.31 0.97
N ALA A 6 24.84 16.65 2.14
CA ALA A 6 24.40 15.27 2.29
C ALA A 6 22.92 15.13 1.87
N PRO A 7 22.56 14.06 1.14
CA PRO A 7 21.17 13.80 0.79
C PRO A 7 20.36 13.53 2.06
N ARG A 8 19.24 14.25 2.23
CA ARG A 8 18.26 13.96 3.29
C ARG A 8 17.55 12.65 2.92
N VAL A 9 17.89 11.57 3.62
CA VAL A 9 17.12 10.33 3.61
C VAL A 9 15.75 10.65 4.21
N SER A 10 14.69 10.56 3.40
CA SER A 10 13.32 10.64 3.89
C SER A 10 12.99 9.33 4.59
N THR A 11 13.25 9.22 5.89
CA THR A 11 12.75 8.12 6.72
C THR A 11 11.23 8.20 6.79
N ALA A 12 10.55 7.06 6.59
CA ALA A 12 9.09 6.97 6.76
C ALA A 12 8.70 7.36 8.19
N ARG A 13 7.65 8.19 8.33
CA ARG A 13 7.15 8.64 9.65
C ARG A 13 6.56 7.49 10.43
N LEU A 14 6.91 7.40 11.70
CA LEU A 14 6.47 6.40 12.65
C LEU A 14 5.14 6.79 13.33
N LEU A 15 4.85 8.08 13.44
CA LEU A 15 3.62 8.62 14.03
C LEU A 15 2.75 9.34 13.00
N LEU A 16 1.43 9.31 13.24
CA LEU A 16 0.46 10.18 12.60
C LEU A 16 0.04 11.31 13.52
N TYR A 17 -0.33 12.43 12.92
CA TYR A 17 -0.61 13.67 13.63
C TYR A 17 -1.94 14.24 13.17
N GLY A 18 -2.81 14.56 14.12
CA GLY A 18 -4.04 15.32 13.94
C GLY A 18 -3.97 16.64 14.70
N LEU A 19 -4.67 17.66 14.23
CA LEU A 19 -4.82 18.94 14.93
C LEU A 19 -6.28 19.34 14.98
N THR A 20 -6.75 19.64 16.18
CA THR A 20 -8.08 20.24 16.42
C THR A 20 -7.93 21.54 17.19
N THR A 21 -8.96 22.39 17.11
CA THR A 21 -8.95 23.72 17.73
C THR A 21 -10.26 24.02 18.44
N THR A 22 -10.18 24.76 19.54
CA THR A 22 -11.35 25.26 20.28
C THR A 22 -11.15 26.74 20.58
N PRO A 23 -12.02 27.64 20.08
CA PRO A 23 -13.12 27.39 19.16
C PRO A 23 -12.63 26.98 17.76
N HIS A 24 -13.47 26.27 17.02
CA HIS A 24 -13.29 26.05 15.58
C HIS A 24 -14.47 26.70 14.84
N PRO A 25 -14.23 27.40 13.72
CA PRO A 25 -12.93 27.86 13.24
C PRO A 25 -12.31 28.88 14.22
N ILE A 26 -10.98 29.01 14.24
CA ILE A 26 -10.32 30.07 15.01
C ILE A 26 -10.57 31.41 14.31
N ALA A 27 -11.11 32.38 15.04
CA ALA A 27 -11.24 33.75 14.55
C ALA A 27 -10.11 34.65 15.08
N VAL A 28 -9.67 35.61 14.27
CA VAL A 28 -8.64 36.58 14.67
C VAL A 28 -9.07 37.41 15.88
N SER A 29 -8.08 37.84 16.66
CA SER A 29 -8.33 38.78 17.76
C SER A 29 -8.82 40.15 17.27
N PRO A 30 -9.62 40.89 18.06
CA PRO A 30 -9.99 42.26 17.77
C PRO A 30 -8.76 43.17 17.56
N THR A 31 -8.93 44.23 16.79
CA THR A 31 -7.87 45.23 16.52
C THR A 31 -7.41 45.97 17.78
N SER A 32 -8.20 45.98 18.86
CA SER A 32 -7.86 46.56 20.16
C SER A 32 -8.55 45.78 21.30
N GLY A 33 -7.96 45.81 22.50
CA GLY A 33 -8.48 45.08 23.67
C GLY A 33 -7.86 43.68 23.83
N ASP A 34 -8.50 42.87 24.67
CA ASP A 34 -8.02 41.52 25.01
C ASP A 34 -8.02 40.60 23.78
N PRO A 35 -6.96 39.80 23.59
CA PRO A 35 -6.90 38.84 22.50
C PRO A 35 -7.93 37.73 22.71
N ARG A 36 -8.50 37.25 21.60
CA ARG A 36 -9.20 35.97 21.60
C ARG A 36 -8.20 34.87 21.90
N LYS A 37 -8.65 33.89 22.66
CA LYS A 37 -7.84 32.73 23.04
C LYS A 37 -8.31 31.49 22.30
N ALA A 38 -7.37 30.62 21.96
CA ALA A 38 -7.64 29.32 21.38
C ALA A 38 -6.91 28.22 22.15
N LEU A 39 -7.52 27.04 22.19
CA LEU A 39 -6.89 25.78 22.55
C LEU A 39 -6.56 25.03 21.26
N LEU A 40 -5.32 24.56 21.14
CA LEU A 40 -4.89 23.63 20.11
C LEU A 40 -4.69 22.26 20.75
N ALA A 41 -5.28 21.22 20.17
CA ALA A 41 -5.05 19.84 20.58
C ALA A 41 -4.42 19.06 19.43
N VAL A 42 -3.16 18.64 19.61
CA VAL A 42 -2.39 17.81 18.69
C VAL A 42 -2.50 16.37 19.14
N THR A 43 -3.10 15.51 18.34
CA THR A 43 -3.21 14.07 18.63
C THR A 43 -2.15 13.31 17.84
N LEU A 44 -1.40 12.46 18.53
CA LEU A 44 -0.38 11.58 17.96
C LEU A 44 -0.84 10.12 18.10
N ILE A 45 -0.80 9.35 17.02
CA ILE A 45 -1.13 7.92 17.04
C ILE A 45 -0.08 7.13 16.27
N ARG A 46 0.20 5.90 16.74
CA ARG A 46 0.99 4.90 16.02
C ARG A 46 0.04 4.01 15.23
N ARG A 47 0.34 3.68 13.96
CA ARG A 47 -0.49 2.77 13.15
C ARG A 47 -0.06 1.31 13.19
N ALA A 48 1.22 1.04 13.41
CA ALA A 48 1.71 -0.33 13.49
C ALA A 48 1.47 -0.91 14.88
N GLN A 49 1.46 -2.24 14.98
CA GLN A 49 1.26 -2.93 16.27
C GLN A 49 2.44 -2.72 17.23
N ASP A 50 3.64 -2.47 16.71
CA ASP A 50 4.80 -2.16 17.54
C ASP A 50 4.74 -0.73 18.08
N PRO A 51 4.89 -0.55 19.41
CA PRO A 51 4.97 0.78 20.00
C PRO A 51 6.18 1.56 19.52
N VAL A 52 6.04 2.88 19.53
CA VAL A 52 7.14 3.82 19.33
C VAL A 52 7.55 4.43 20.64
N GLN A 53 8.85 4.36 20.95
CA GLN A 53 9.42 5.09 22.07
C GLN A 53 9.58 6.55 21.68
N CYS A 54 9.07 7.44 22.52
CA CYS A 54 9.17 8.88 22.39
C CYS A 54 9.83 9.48 23.63
N ARG A 55 10.78 10.38 23.44
CA ARG A 55 11.45 11.09 24.56
C ARG A 55 11.15 12.58 24.63
N GLU A 56 10.75 13.18 23.51
CA GLU A 56 10.47 14.60 23.44
C GLU A 56 9.53 14.89 22.27
N ILE A 57 8.54 15.74 22.50
CA ILE A 57 7.70 16.32 21.45
C ILE A 57 7.70 17.83 21.60
N LYS A 58 8.06 18.53 20.54
CA LYS A 58 8.08 19.99 20.48
C LYS A 58 7.01 20.49 19.53
N VAL A 59 6.07 21.27 20.05
CA VAL A 59 5.06 22.01 19.27
C VAL A 59 5.52 23.45 19.15
N THR A 60 5.80 23.89 17.93
CA THR A 60 6.27 25.26 17.63
C THR A 60 5.13 26.07 17.03
N LEU A 61 4.71 27.12 17.74
CA LEU A 61 3.73 28.09 17.28
C LEU A 61 4.44 29.30 16.66
N PRO A 62 4.04 29.78 15.47
CA PRO A 62 4.62 31.00 14.92
C PRO A 62 4.06 32.23 15.65
N VAL A 63 4.95 33.05 16.22
CA VAL A 63 4.60 34.23 17.04
C VAL A 63 5.00 35.54 16.34
N GLY A 64 4.09 36.50 16.29
CA GLY A 64 4.33 37.83 15.71
C GLY A 64 3.05 38.46 15.18
N GLU A 65 3.18 39.50 14.34
CA GLU A 65 2.05 40.34 13.92
C GLU A 65 1.49 40.01 12.52
N SER A 66 2.29 39.40 11.63
CA SER A 66 1.88 39.04 10.26
C SER A 66 0.81 37.93 10.19
N ALA A 67 0.16 37.80 9.02
CA ALA A 67 -0.82 36.74 8.72
C ALA A 67 -0.29 35.31 8.93
N ALA A 68 1.02 35.10 8.81
CA ALA A 68 1.68 33.80 9.00
C ALA A 68 1.84 33.39 10.47
N HIS A 69 1.69 34.33 11.41
CA HIS A 69 1.83 34.05 12.85
C HIS A 69 0.49 33.66 13.46
N LEU A 70 0.47 32.61 14.27
CA LEU A 70 -0.74 32.16 14.96
C LEU A 70 -1.03 33.01 16.19
N ALA A 71 0.00 33.34 16.96
CA ALA A 71 -0.11 34.05 18.23
C ALA A 71 0.59 35.42 18.17
N THR A 72 0.10 36.40 18.94
CA THR A 72 0.81 37.68 19.13
C THR A 72 1.91 37.60 20.17
N THR A 73 1.74 36.76 21.18
CA THR A 73 2.69 36.54 22.29
C THR A 73 2.52 35.12 22.85
N MET A 74 3.48 34.65 23.64
CA MET A 74 3.38 33.41 24.43
C MET A 74 2.99 33.65 25.89
N THR A 75 2.80 34.91 26.30
CA THR A 75 2.40 35.26 27.66
C THR A 75 1.04 34.65 28.01
N GLY A 76 0.99 33.85 29.08
CA GLY A 76 -0.24 33.23 29.57
C GLY A 76 -0.66 31.95 28.83
N VAL A 77 0.12 31.49 27.85
CA VAL A 77 -0.10 30.20 27.20
C VAL A 77 0.12 29.06 28.19
N THR A 78 -0.78 28.09 28.18
CA THR A 78 -0.72 26.88 29.00
C THR A 78 -0.46 25.67 28.12
N ALA A 79 0.09 24.60 28.70
CA ALA A 79 0.35 23.37 27.97
C ALA A 79 0.16 22.16 28.87
N ALA A 80 -0.47 21.11 28.35
CA ALA A 80 -0.72 19.86 29.08
C ALA A 80 -0.78 18.68 28.10
N ALA A 81 -0.53 17.47 28.59
CA ALA A 81 -0.82 16.24 27.87
C ALA A 81 -2.02 15.56 28.54
N ASP A 82 -2.79 14.77 27.79
CA ASP A 82 -3.89 13.94 28.30
C ASP A 82 -3.41 12.72 29.09
N ARG A 83 -2.11 12.40 29.00
CA ARG A 83 -1.46 11.28 29.67
C ARG A 83 -0.66 11.72 30.89
N ASP A 84 -0.88 11.00 31.99
CA ASP A 84 -0.10 11.18 33.23
C ASP A 84 1.40 10.93 32.99
N GLY A 85 2.23 11.68 33.72
CA GLY A 85 3.70 11.54 33.62
C GLY A 85 4.32 12.29 32.43
N TRP A 86 3.56 13.11 31.71
CA TRP A 86 4.12 14.06 30.75
C TRP A 86 4.19 15.47 31.35
N HIS A 87 5.32 16.14 31.15
CA HIS A 87 5.55 17.52 31.56
C HIS A 87 5.68 18.41 30.34
N SER A 88 5.26 19.66 30.48
CA SER A 88 5.34 20.66 29.43
C SER A 88 6.15 21.88 29.90
N THR A 89 6.84 22.50 28.96
CA THR A 89 7.50 23.80 29.15
C THR A 89 7.15 24.72 28.00
N VAL A 90 6.73 25.95 28.32
CA VAL A 90 6.36 26.97 27.33
C VAL A 90 7.50 27.98 27.21
N GLY A 91 8.14 27.98 26.05
CA GLY A 91 9.20 28.91 25.68
C GLY A 91 8.66 30.26 25.19
N PRO A 92 9.44 31.35 25.34
CA PRO A 92 9.00 32.69 24.97
C PRO A 92 8.87 32.93 23.46
N PHE A 93 9.45 32.05 22.63
CA PHE A 93 9.51 32.19 21.16
C PHE A 93 8.61 31.21 20.41
N GLY A 94 7.58 30.68 21.06
CA GLY A 94 6.57 29.81 20.42
C GLY A 94 6.79 28.32 20.60
N ASP A 95 7.94 27.93 21.16
CA ASP A 95 8.28 26.53 21.43
C ASP A 95 7.55 26.02 22.68
N VAL A 96 6.79 24.94 22.54
CA VAL A 96 6.19 24.20 23.65
C VAL A 96 6.75 22.80 23.64
N VAL A 97 7.56 22.45 24.64
CA VAL A 97 8.26 21.17 24.70
C VAL A 97 7.59 20.27 25.73
N PHE A 98 7.26 19.05 25.32
CA PHE A 98 6.65 17.99 26.10
C PHE A 98 7.66 16.85 26.30
N THR A 99 7.88 16.45 27.55
CA THR A 99 8.81 15.38 27.93
C THR A 99 8.17 14.45 28.96
N PRO A 100 8.30 13.12 28.82
CA PRO A 100 7.86 12.17 29.83
C PRO A 100 8.78 12.20 31.05
N SER A 101 8.25 12.03 32.26
CA SER A 101 8.97 12.08 33.54
C SER A 101 10.08 11.02 33.63
N GLY A 102 9.89 9.87 32.98
CA GLY A 102 10.88 8.79 32.92
C GLY A 102 11.95 8.97 31.84
N GLY A 103 11.92 10.06 31.08
CA GLY A 103 12.81 10.33 29.94
C GLY A 103 12.42 9.59 28.66
N LEU A 104 11.49 8.63 28.73
CA LEU A 104 10.91 7.91 27.60
C LEU A 104 9.50 7.43 27.94
N ASP A 105 8.64 7.34 26.93
CA ASP A 105 7.31 6.75 27.00
C ASP A 105 6.97 6.07 25.67
N ASP A 106 6.10 5.06 25.69
CA ASP A 106 5.66 4.32 24.51
C ASP A 106 4.32 4.89 23.98
N ILE A 107 4.25 5.12 22.68
CA ILE A 107 3.02 5.47 21.96
C ILE A 107 2.64 4.27 21.08
N ALA A 108 1.55 3.59 21.40
CA ALA A 108 1.06 2.42 20.67
C ALA A 108 -0.27 2.69 19.95
N LEU A 109 -0.79 1.69 19.24
CA LEU A 109 -2.00 1.79 18.43
C LEU A 109 -3.25 2.13 19.25
N ASP A 110 -3.35 1.57 20.45
CA ASP A 110 -4.46 1.72 21.40
C ASP A 110 -4.25 2.87 22.41
N THR A 111 -3.03 3.40 22.48
CA THR A 111 -2.59 4.40 23.44
C THR A 111 -2.00 5.59 22.69
N GLY A 112 -2.85 6.31 21.96
CA GLY A 112 -2.52 7.62 21.40
C GLY A 112 -2.16 8.64 22.49
N LEU A 113 -1.62 9.79 22.07
CA LEU A 113 -1.23 10.88 22.96
C LEU A 113 -1.82 12.20 22.45
N THR A 114 -2.51 12.95 23.30
CA THR A 114 -3.03 14.28 22.95
C THR A 114 -2.31 15.37 23.72
N LEU A 115 -1.66 16.27 22.98
CA LEU A 115 -0.97 17.43 23.51
C LEU A 115 -1.84 18.67 23.34
N SER A 116 -2.15 19.33 24.44
CA SER A 116 -2.96 20.54 24.50
C SER A 116 -2.06 21.77 24.68
N VAL A 117 -2.19 22.76 23.82
CA VAL A 117 -1.60 24.10 23.98
C VAL A 117 -2.74 25.11 24.09
N GLY A 118 -3.02 25.53 25.32
CA GLY A 118 -4.16 26.33 25.72
C GLY A 118 -3.86 27.82 25.85
N ASP A 119 -4.94 28.62 25.95
CA ASP A 119 -4.88 30.07 26.15
C ASP A 119 -4.05 30.84 25.11
N VAL A 120 -3.91 30.30 23.89
CA VAL A 120 -3.08 30.91 22.83
C VAL A 120 -3.71 32.22 22.38
N PRO A 121 -3.05 33.38 22.58
CA PRO A 121 -3.59 34.68 22.20
C PRO A 121 -3.50 34.84 20.68
N VAL A 122 -4.62 34.63 20.00
CA VAL A 122 -4.69 34.54 18.54
C VAL A 122 -4.26 35.86 17.91
N ASN A 123 -3.45 35.79 16.85
CA ASN A 123 -3.01 36.94 16.07
C ASN A 123 -4.21 37.72 15.45
N ARG A 124 -4.03 39.03 15.26
CA ARG A 124 -5.07 39.96 14.77
C ARG A 124 -5.23 39.99 13.25
N THR A 125 -4.29 39.41 12.51
CA THR A 125 -4.25 39.41 11.05
C THR A 125 -4.83 38.11 10.50
N VAL A 126 -5.84 38.23 9.63
CA VAL A 126 -6.49 37.09 8.96
C VAL A 126 -5.48 36.38 8.07
N GLY A 127 -5.45 35.04 8.15
CA GLY A 127 -4.60 34.23 7.29
C GLY A 127 -4.22 32.88 7.88
N ARG A 128 -3.36 32.16 7.14
CA ARG A 128 -2.91 30.81 7.51
C ARG A 128 -1.58 30.86 8.27
N ALA A 129 -1.54 30.19 9.41
CA ALA A 129 -0.34 29.88 10.16
C ALA A 129 0.01 28.40 10.01
N VAL A 130 1.26 28.05 10.31
CA VAL A 130 1.74 26.66 10.28
C VAL A 130 2.27 26.32 11.66
N VAL A 131 1.62 25.39 12.34
CA VAL A 131 2.13 24.78 13.57
C VAL A 131 3.10 23.68 13.17
N ARG A 132 4.30 23.68 13.73
CA ARG A 132 5.30 22.64 13.47
C ARG A 132 5.38 21.72 14.67
N VAL A 133 5.31 20.42 14.45
CA VAL A 133 5.47 19.41 15.50
C VAL A 133 6.71 18.60 15.17
N THR A 134 7.66 18.58 16.10
CA THR A 134 8.87 17.76 16.02
C THR A 134 8.82 16.72 17.13
N ALA A 135 8.95 15.44 16.80
CA ALA A 135 8.99 14.35 17.78
C ALA A 135 10.32 13.60 17.67
N THR A 136 10.95 13.30 18.81
CA THR A 136 12.14 12.45 18.83
C THR A 136 11.76 11.03 19.21
N VAL A 137 11.87 10.12 18.24
CA VAL A 137 11.26 8.78 18.29
C VAL A 137 12.20 7.67 17.81
N ARG A 138 11.90 6.44 18.21
CA ARG A 138 12.47 5.19 17.66
C ARG A 138 11.48 4.03 17.83
N ARG A 139 11.69 2.92 17.13
CA ARG A 139 10.87 1.71 17.30
C ARG A 139 11.23 1.00 18.61
N SER A 140 10.21 0.70 19.41
CA SER A 140 10.41 0.02 20.71
C SER A 140 10.84 -1.44 20.51
N ALA A 141 10.33 -2.10 19.47
CA ALA A 141 10.56 -3.51 19.18
C ALA A 141 11.93 -3.84 18.55
N VAL A 142 12.71 -2.83 18.15
CA VAL A 142 14.00 -3.02 17.47
C VAL A 142 15.14 -2.68 18.43
N PRO A 143 15.95 -3.67 18.85
CA PRO A 143 17.14 -3.41 19.67
C PRO A 143 18.07 -2.43 18.97
N ASP A 144 18.59 -1.46 19.72
CA ASP A 144 19.52 -0.43 19.25
C ASP A 144 19.03 0.45 18.08
N ASP A 145 17.72 0.56 17.85
CA ASP A 145 17.16 1.48 16.85
C ASP A 145 17.60 2.92 17.17
N PRO A 146 18.20 3.64 16.21
CA PRO A 146 18.67 4.99 16.45
C PRO A 146 17.50 5.94 16.68
N TRP A 147 17.70 6.93 17.55
CA TRP A 147 16.74 8.03 17.69
C TRP A 147 16.68 8.84 16.40
N THR A 148 15.46 9.10 15.95
CA THR A 148 15.16 9.90 14.77
C THR A 148 14.29 11.09 15.16
N GLU A 149 14.48 12.21 14.47
CA GLU A 149 13.60 13.37 14.59
C GLU A 149 12.60 13.36 13.43
N GLU A 150 11.31 13.31 13.78
CA GLU A 150 10.21 13.43 12.83
C GLU A 150 9.61 14.83 12.91
N GLU A 151 9.41 15.47 11.76
CA GLU A 151 8.80 16.79 11.68
C GLU A 151 7.55 16.76 10.79
N VAL A 152 6.47 17.34 11.29
CA VAL A 152 5.23 17.59 10.55
C VAL A 152 4.80 19.05 10.68
N THR A 153 4.19 19.55 9.60
CA THR A 153 3.57 20.88 9.56
C THR A 153 2.06 20.74 9.51
N LEU A 154 1.37 21.35 10.47
CA LEU A 154 -0.08 21.31 10.63
C LEU A 154 -0.63 22.72 10.36
N PRO A 155 -1.33 22.95 9.23
CA PRO A 155 -1.85 24.27 8.90
C PRO A 155 -3.02 24.66 9.82
N VAL A 156 -3.05 25.92 10.23
CA VAL A 156 -4.13 26.51 11.04
C VAL A 156 -4.56 27.82 10.41
N SER A 157 -5.84 27.94 10.09
CA SER A 157 -6.41 29.15 9.51
C SER A 157 -7.04 30.03 10.59
N LYS A 158 -6.73 31.34 10.55
CA LYS A 158 -7.40 32.36 11.37
C LYS A 158 -8.37 33.12 10.48
N PHE A 159 -9.65 33.08 10.83
CA PHE A 159 -10.74 33.63 10.03
C PHE A 159 -11.13 35.05 10.46
N PRO A 160 -11.76 35.85 9.59
CA PRO A 160 -12.37 37.12 9.97
C PRO A 160 -13.36 36.95 11.13
N PRO A 161 -13.55 37.96 12.00
CA PRO A 161 -14.49 37.87 13.12
C PRO A 161 -15.94 37.61 12.71
N THR A 162 -16.31 37.92 11.47
CA THR A 162 -17.63 37.73 10.87
C THR A 162 -17.83 36.32 10.30
N PHE A 163 -16.77 35.53 10.17
CA PHE A 163 -16.89 34.16 9.66
C PHE A 163 -17.26 33.21 10.80
N HIS A 164 -18.33 32.46 10.60
CA HIS A 164 -18.81 31.46 11.54
C HIS A 164 -19.09 30.16 10.80
N LEU A 165 -18.69 29.04 11.41
CA LEU A 165 -19.04 27.70 10.97
C LEU A 165 -19.28 26.82 12.20
N GLY A 166 -20.57 26.67 12.54
CA GLY A 166 -21.07 25.86 13.64
C GLY A 166 -20.93 24.36 13.39
N ASN A 167 -21.62 23.57 14.20
CA ASN A 167 -21.63 22.12 14.03
C ASN A 167 -22.53 21.73 12.85
N LEU A 168 -22.10 20.74 12.07
CA LEU A 168 -22.95 20.04 11.11
C LEU A 168 -23.64 18.90 11.86
N VAL A 169 -24.97 18.91 11.89
CA VAL A 169 -25.77 17.89 12.58
C VAL A 169 -26.75 17.27 11.60
N ALA A 170 -27.03 15.98 11.74
CA ALA A 170 -27.97 15.26 10.90
C ALA A 170 -29.11 14.65 11.73
N HIS A 171 -30.35 14.80 11.25
CA HIS A 171 -31.54 14.29 11.92
C HIS A 171 -32.50 13.60 10.92
N PRO A 172 -32.76 12.29 11.10
CA PRO A 172 -32.09 11.38 12.03
C PRO A 172 -30.65 11.06 11.58
N LEU A 173 -29.75 10.78 12.54
CA LEU A 173 -28.37 10.35 12.26
C LEU A 173 -28.33 8.93 11.66
N ARG A 174 -29.35 8.14 11.95
CA ARG A 174 -29.53 6.76 11.52
C ARG A 174 -30.81 6.65 10.69
N VAL A 175 -30.71 6.17 9.46
CA VAL A 175 -31.82 6.10 8.49
C VAL A 175 -32.07 4.68 7.99
N GLN A 176 -33.30 4.41 7.57
CA GLN A 176 -33.58 3.22 6.75
C GLN A 176 -32.96 3.39 5.35
N GLN A 177 -32.71 2.27 4.67
CA GLN A 177 -32.27 2.27 3.27
C GLN A 177 -33.25 3.06 2.38
N GLY A 178 -32.72 3.97 1.56
CA GLY A 178 -33.54 4.87 0.75
C GLY A 178 -34.21 6.00 1.56
N GLY A 179 -33.95 6.07 2.87
CA GLY A 179 -34.46 7.09 3.76
C GLY A 179 -33.86 8.46 3.50
N SER A 180 -34.28 9.43 4.31
CA SER A 180 -33.82 10.81 4.23
C SER A 180 -33.33 11.30 5.59
N SER A 181 -32.38 12.23 5.58
CA SER A 181 -31.89 12.91 6.78
C SER A 181 -31.77 14.40 6.50
N THR A 182 -32.25 15.22 7.43
CA THR A 182 -32.08 16.67 7.37
C THR A 182 -30.76 17.03 8.02
N LEU A 183 -29.86 17.61 7.23
CA LEU A 183 -28.65 18.25 7.70
C LEU A 183 -28.98 19.66 8.15
N SER A 184 -28.46 20.07 9.30
CA SER A 184 -28.58 21.43 9.81
C SER A 184 -27.24 21.94 10.32
N TRP A 185 -27.01 23.24 10.14
CA TRP A 185 -25.80 23.94 10.59
C TRP A 185 -26.09 25.42 10.79
N ASP A 186 -25.19 26.09 11.50
CA ASP A 186 -25.14 27.55 11.60
C ASP A 186 -23.87 28.06 10.92
N ALA A 187 -23.98 29.03 10.01
CA ALA A 187 -22.87 29.48 9.20
C ALA A 187 -23.09 30.91 8.66
N GLU A 188 -22.06 31.75 8.72
CA GLU A 188 -22.13 33.14 8.25
C GLU A 188 -20.76 33.64 7.75
N GLY A 189 -20.75 34.66 6.90
CA GLY A 189 -19.55 35.43 6.57
C GLY A 189 -18.58 34.76 5.59
N GLY A 190 -19.04 33.79 4.81
CA GLY A 190 -18.25 33.05 3.81
C GLY A 190 -19.11 32.36 2.76
N SER A 191 -18.48 31.51 1.95
CA SER A 191 -19.16 30.58 1.02
C SER A 191 -19.20 29.20 1.63
N PHE A 192 -20.29 28.45 1.45
CA PHE A 192 -20.49 27.16 2.10
C PHE A 192 -20.92 26.09 1.11
N GLY A 193 -20.28 24.93 1.15
CA GLY A 193 -20.58 23.79 0.28
C GLY A 193 -20.69 22.48 1.06
N LEU A 194 -21.65 21.64 0.70
CA LEU A 194 -21.74 20.26 1.17
C LEU A 194 -21.08 19.33 0.17
N ARG A 195 -20.18 18.48 0.65
CA ARG A 195 -19.52 17.42 -0.12
C ARG A 195 -19.84 16.06 0.47
N TYR A 196 -20.19 15.12 -0.40
CA TYR A 196 -20.39 13.71 -0.08
C TYR A 196 -20.25 12.89 -1.37
N PRO A 197 -20.04 11.56 -1.30
CA PRO A 197 -19.91 10.71 -2.49
C PRO A 197 -20.91 11.03 -3.62
N GLY A 198 -20.38 11.54 -4.74
CA GLY A 198 -21.15 11.86 -5.94
C GLY A 198 -21.80 13.25 -5.97
N ALA A 199 -21.56 14.12 -4.98
CA ALA A 199 -22.12 15.47 -4.95
C ALA A 199 -21.17 16.52 -4.33
N ASP A 200 -21.19 17.72 -4.91
CA ASP A 200 -20.61 18.94 -4.36
C ASP A 200 -21.65 20.05 -4.58
N ILE A 201 -22.27 20.53 -3.49
CA ILE A 201 -23.47 21.37 -3.53
C ILE A 201 -23.20 22.68 -2.80
N ASP A 202 -23.35 23.80 -3.49
CA ASP A 202 -23.36 25.12 -2.86
C ASP A 202 -24.60 25.28 -1.97
N VAL A 203 -24.37 25.55 -0.70
CA VAL A 203 -25.38 25.77 0.32
C VAL A 203 -25.23 27.14 0.99
N THR A 204 -24.53 28.07 0.34
CA THR A 204 -24.35 29.44 0.82
C THR A 204 -25.71 30.12 1.06
N GLY A 205 -25.87 30.71 2.24
CA GLY A 205 -27.12 31.35 2.67
C GLY A 205 -28.22 30.37 3.11
N ARG A 206 -27.91 29.07 3.22
CA ARG A 206 -28.81 28.06 3.79
C ARG A 206 -28.27 27.58 5.13
N THR A 207 -29.18 27.12 5.99
CA THR A 207 -28.88 26.53 7.31
C THR A 207 -29.35 25.08 7.40
N GLU A 208 -29.99 24.57 6.34
CA GLU A 208 -30.51 23.22 6.26
C GLU A 208 -30.45 22.66 4.83
N PHE A 209 -30.31 21.34 4.73
CA PHE A 209 -30.40 20.60 3.47
C PHE A 209 -30.88 19.18 3.74
N VAL A 210 -31.87 18.71 2.97
CA VAL A 210 -32.40 17.36 3.12
C VAL A 210 -31.70 16.43 2.14
N LEU A 211 -30.99 15.44 2.67
CA LEU A 211 -30.49 14.32 1.89
C LEU A 211 -31.60 13.29 1.72
N HIS A 212 -31.81 12.84 0.49
CA HIS A 212 -32.80 11.84 0.13
C HIS A 212 -32.14 10.58 -0.42
N ASN A 213 -32.88 9.47 -0.40
CA ASN A 213 -32.48 8.20 -1.01
C ASN A 213 -31.12 7.67 -0.52
N ILE A 214 -30.86 7.80 0.78
CA ILE A 214 -29.57 7.39 1.38
C ILE A 214 -29.50 5.86 1.39
N GLY A 215 -28.65 5.30 0.53
CA GLY A 215 -28.56 3.86 0.30
C GLY A 215 -27.45 3.16 1.08
N SER A 216 -26.43 3.87 1.54
CA SER A 216 -25.27 3.33 2.26
C SER A 216 -24.79 4.35 3.30
N ASP A 217 -23.94 3.92 4.22
CA ASP A 217 -23.27 4.83 5.16
C ASP A 217 -22.57 5.96 4.39
N LEU A 218 -22.69 7.17 4.91
CA LEU A 218 -22.30 8.38 4.20
C LEU A 218 -21.60 9.35 5.14
N VAL A 219 -20.36 9.70 4.80
CA VAL A 219 -19.68 10.85 5.40
C VAL A 219 -20.06 12.09 4.61
N VAL A 220 -20.59 13.09 5.31
CA VAL A 220 -20.93 14.39 4.73
C VAL A 220 -20.05 15.46 5.33
N GLU A 221 -19.45 16.27 4.47
CA GLU A 221 -18.56 17.36 4.84
C GLU A 221 -19.19 18.70 4.48
N LEU A 222 -19.26 19.63 5.44
CA LEU A 222 -19.60 21.03 5.22
C LEU A 222 -18.32 21.85 5.19
N HIS A 223 -18.00 22.35 4.01
CA HIS A 223 -16.86 23.23 3.75
C HIS A 223 -17.32 24.68 3.83
N GLY A 224 -16.67 25.47 4.67
CA GLY A 224 -16.82 26.92 4.67
C GLY A 224 -15.53 27.58 4.20
N SER A 225 -15.62 28.49 3.22
CA SER A 225 -14.48 29.25 2.73
C SER A 225 -14.62 30.76 2.96
N ALA A 226 -13.48 31.40 3.23
CA ALA A 226 -13.38 32.86 3.38
C ALA A 226 -12.15 33.38 2.63
N SER A 227 -12.29 34.54 1.99
CA SER A 227 -11.17 35.18 1.30
C SER A 227 -10.27 35.93 2.26
N SER A 228 -8.95 35.87 2.05
CA SER A 228 -7.96 36.68 2.76
C SER A 228 -6.87 37.18 1.81
N PRO A 229 -6.08 38.20 2.20
CA PRO A 229 -4.89 38.59 1.45
C PRO A 229 -3.86 37.47 1.28
N SER A 230 -3.89 36.44 2.14
CA SER A 230 -3.02 35.26 2.08
C SER A 230 -3.58 34.10 1.25
N GLY A 231 -4.73 34.31 0.58
CA GLY A 231 -5.44 33.29 -0.19
C GLY A 231 -6.76 32.87 0.45
N GLU A 232 -7.37 31.83 -0.10
CA GLU A 232 -8.62 31.25 0.40
C GLU A 232 -8.36 30.42 1.67
N LEU A 233 -9.17 30.68 2.69
CA LEU A 233 -9.19 29.95 3.95
C LEU A 233 -10.35 28.97 3.92
N GLU A 234 -10.14 27.76 4.41
CA GLU A 234 -11.15 26.70 4.43
C GLU A 234 -11.26 26.10 5.83
N ALA A 235 -12.50 25.90 6.28
CA ALA A 235 -12.85 25.18 7.50
C ALA A 235 -13.85 24.07 7.14
N VAL A 236 -13.67 22.89 7.74
CA VAL A 236 -14.51 21.72 7.45
C VAL A 236 -15.20 21.22 8.71
N ARG A 237 -16.43 20.75 8.55
CA ARG A 237 -17.23 20.01 9.53
C ARG A 237 -17.70 18.71 8.91
N THR A 238 -17.74 17.65 9.69
CA THR A 238 -18.09 16.33 9.18
C THR A 238 -19.17 15.69 10.05
N VAL A 239 -20.10 14.98 9.43
CA VAL A 239 -21.07 14.10 10.10
C VAL A 239 -21.11 12.75 9.39
N LEU A 240 -21.19 11.67 10.17
CA LEU A 240 -21.40 10.32 9.65
C LEU A 240 -22.89 9.96 9.78
N LEU A 241 -23.50 9.63 8.64
CA LEU A 241 -24.84 9.04 8.57
C LEU A 241 -24.72 7.53 8.48
N THR A 242 -25.46 6.83 9.34
CA THR A 242 -25.51 5.35 9.33
C THR A 242 -26.82 4.87 8.74
N VAL A 243 -26.77 3.84 7.90
CA VAL A 243 -27.93 3.20 7.31
C VAL A 243 -28.14 1.85 7.98
N ASP A 244 -29.37 1.56 8.43
CA ASP A 244 -29.69 0.29 9.13
C ASP A 244 -29.42 -0.96 8.30
N ARG A 245 -29.61 -0.83 6.99
CA ARG A 245 -29.40 -1.90 6.00
C ARG A 245 -28.73 -1.28 4.79
N PRO A 246 -27.41 -1.02 4.87
CA PRO A 246 -26.71 -0.34 3.79
C PRO A 246 -26.62 -1.27 2.57
N ASN A 247 -26.69 -0.66 1.39
CA ASN A 247 -26.28 -1.29 0.16
C ASN A 247 -24.78 -1.51 0.20
N ILE A 248 -24.37 -2.77 0.26
CA ILE A 248 -22.97 -3.15 0.06
C ILE A 248 -22.81 -3.49 -1.41
N VAL A 249 -22.25 -2.55 -2.18
CA VAL A 249 -21.82 -2.79 -3.55
C VAL A 249 -20.30 -2.88 -3.53
N THR A 250 -19.78 -4.09 -3.61
CA THR A 250 -18.33 -4.33 -3.69
C THR A 250 -18.03 -5.25 -4.87
N PRO A 251 -16.97 -4.97 -5.66
CA PRO A 251 -16.52 -5.90 -6.70
C PRO A 251 -15.98 -7.21 -6.12
N SER A 252 -15.59 -7.22 -4.84
CA SER A 252 -15.12 -8.40 -4.14
C SER A 252 -15.47 -8.32 -2.65
N LEU A 253 -16.13 -9.33 -2.11
CA LEU A 253 -16.36 -9.50 -0.67
C LEU A 253 -15.53 -10.69 -0.19
N THR A 254 -14.60 -10.46 0.74
CA THR A 254 -13.85 -11.53 1.43
C THR A 254 -14.33 -11.58 2.87
N VAL A 255 -14.70 -12.77 3.36
CA VAL A 255 -15.23 -12.95 4.71
C VAL A 255 -14.40 -14.02 5.40
N GLU A 256 -13.70 -13.64 6.47
CA GLU A 256 -12.70 -14.51 7.13
C GLU A 256 -13.30 -15.51 8.10
N THR A 257 -14.46 -15.20 8.69
CA THR A 257 -15.07 -16.00 9.76
C THR A 257 -16.46 -16.51 9.41
N GLY A 258 -17.36 -15.65 8.92
CA GLY A 258 -18.68 -16.07 8.46
C GLY A 258 -19.60 -14.88 8.18
N VAL A 259 -20.57 -15.06 7.29
CA VAL A 259 -21.66 -14.11 7.07
C VAL A 259 -22.88 -14.61 7.83
N VAL A 260 -23.35 -13.82 8.79
CA VAL A 260 -24.67 -14.03 9.41
C VAL A 260 -25.61 -13.01 8.79
N THR A 261 -26.70 -13.47 8.18
CA THR A 261 -27.74 -12.60 7.63
C THR A 261 -29.11 -13.10 8.06
N ASP A 262 -29.93 -12.17 8.56
CA ASP A 262 -31.29 -12.46 9.04
C ASP A 262 -32.36 -12.17 7.97
N ASN A 263 -31.99 -11.57 6.83
CA ASN A 263 -32.90 -11.23 5.73
C ASN A 263 -32.15 -11.00 4.41
N LEU A 264 -32.17 -11.99 3.52
CA LEU A 264 -31.97 -11.75 2.08
C LEU A 264 -33.32 -11.37 1.48
N VAL A 265 -33.51 -10.11 1.07
CA VAL A 265 -34.73 -9.69 0.37
C VAL A 265 -34.68 -10.27 -1.04
N GLY A 266 -35.37 -11.40 -1.23
CA GLY A 266 -35.61 -11.98 -2.56
C GLY A 266 -36.67 -11.18 -3.31
N TYR A 267 -36.36 -10.78 -4.53
CA TYR A 267 -37.40 -10.52 -5.54
C TYR A 267 -38.27 -11.77 -5.71
N ASP A 268 -39.57 -11.60 -6.02
CA ASP A 268 -40.64 -12.62 -6.19
C ASP A 268 -40.39 -13.73 -7.24
N THR A 269 -39.14 -14.02 -7.57
CA THR A 269 -38.74 -15.29 -8.16
C THR A 269 -38.51 -16.33 -7.05
N PRO A 270 -38.89 -17.61 -7.22
CA PRO A 270 -38.50 -18.64 -6.27
C PRO A 270 -36.97 -18.58 -6.13
N LEU A 271 -36.52 -18.16 -4.95
CA LEU A 271 -35.10 -18.01 -4.64
C LEU A 271 -34.42 -19.34 -4.98
N PRO A 272 -33.31 -19.34 -5.74
CA PRO A 272 -32.46 -20.49 -5.74
C PRO A 272 -32.06 -20.72 -4.29
N ILE A 273 -32.38 -21.91 -3.77
CA ILE A 273 -31.63 -22.47 -2.65
C ILE A 273 -30.17 -22.23 -3.06
N LEU A 274 -29.43 -21.42 -2.30
CA LEU A 274 -28.00 -21.23 -2.51
C LEU A 274 -27.34 -22.34 -1.68
N PRO A 275 -27.11 -23.56 -2.23
CA PRO A 275 -26.26 -24.51 -1.55
C PRO A 275 -24.90 -23.82 -1.36
N ALA A 276 -24.18 -24.18 -0.30
CA ALA A 276 -22.84 -23.68 0.01
C ALA A 276 -21.79 -23.87 -1.12
N GLY A 277 -22.16 -24.41 -2.29
CA GLY A 277 -21.35 -24.50 -3.51
C GLY A 277 -21.75 -23.55 -4.65
N GLY A 278 -22.60 -22.53 -4.41
CA GLY A 278 -23.15 -21.67 -5.48
C GLY A 278 -22.33 -20.43 -5.87
N PHE A 279 -21.31 -20.05 -5.10
CA PHE A 279 -20.48 -18.88 -5.43
C PHE A 279 -19.32 -19.29 -6.33
N VAL A 280 -19.41 -18.99 -7.62
CA VAL A 280 -18.31 -19.15 -8.57
C VAL A 280 -17.62 -17.80 -8.74
N HIS A 281 -16.46 -17.63 -8.10
CA HIS A 281 -15.61 -16.45 -8.27
C HIS A 281 -14.99 -16.44 -9.67
N ARG A 282 -15.42 -15.52 -10.53
CA ARG A 282 -14.91 -15.35 -11.90
C ARG A 282 -14.13 -14.05 -12.02
N PRO A 283 -12.82 -14.05 -11.71
CA PRO A 283 -12.04 -12.81 -11.70
C PRO A 283 -11.85 -12.30 -13.13
N GLU A 284 -12.21 -11.05 -13.37
CA GLU A 284 -11.93 -10.34 -14.61
C GLU A 284 -10.48 -9.84 -14.62
N LEU A 285 -9.84 -9.88 -15.80
CA LEU A 285 -8.52 -9.27 -15.94
C LEU A 285 -8.66 -7.79 -16.28
N SER A 286 -7.90 -6.95 -15.60
CA SER A 286 -7.86 -5.51 -15.85
C SER A 286 -6.43 -5.02 -15.98
N MET A 287 -6.25 -3.90 -16.67
CA MET A 287 -4.96 -3.25 -16.88
C MET A 287 -5.04 -1.76 -16.59
N ARG A 288 -3.98 -1.21 -16.03
CA ARG A 288 -3.68 0.22 -16.01
C ARG A 288 -2.24 0.42 -16.47
N ARG A 289 -1.94 1.58 -17.06
CA ARG A 289 -0.61 1.91 -17.58
C ARG A 289 -0.05 3.07 -16.78
N TYR A 290 1.25 3.04 -16.50
CA TYR A 290 1.94 4.17 -15.91
C TYR A 290 2.44 5.09 -17.03
N ASP A 291 2.00 6.34 -17.05
CA ASP A 291 2.50 7.35 -17.98
C ASP A 291 3.72 8.02 -17.35
N LEU A 292 4.91 7.68 -17.88
CA LEU A 292 6.19 8.21 -17.44
C LEU A 292 6.30 9.74 -17.55
N ARG A 293 5.61 10.37 -18.51
CA ARG A 293 5.69 11.83 -18.70
C ARG A 293 4.79 12.56 -17.71
N ALA A 294 3.64 11.97 -17.41
CA ALA A 294 2.66 12.54 -16.50
C ALA A 294 2.88 12.11 -15.04
N GLY A 295 3.71 11.11 -14.78
CA GLY A 295 3.94 10.54 -13.44
C GLY A 295 2.69 9.90 -12.83
N THR A 296 1.71 9.49 -13.65
CA THR A 296 0.39 9.05 -13.19
C THR A 296 -0.02 7.73 -13.82
N TRP A 297 -0.85 6.97 -13.10
CA TRP A 297 -1.50 5.78 -13.64
C TRP A 297 -2.75 6.17 -14.43
N THR A 298 -2.96 5.53 -15.58
CA THR A 298 -4.25 5.59 -16.27
C THR A 298 -5.34 4.96 -15.41
N ARG A 299 -6.60 5.27 -15.71
CA ARG A 299 -7.75 4.54 -15.17
C ARG A 299 -7.58 3.04 -15.40
N LEU A 300 -8.07 2.24 -14.44
CA LEU A 300 -8.20 0.79 -14.59
C LEU A 300 -9.18 0.49 -15.74
N VAL A 301 -8.72 -0.30 -16.71
CA VAL A 301 -9.49 -0.70 -17.89
C VAL A 301 -9.66 -2.22 -17.84
N PRO A 302 -10.90 -2.74 -17.75
CA PRO A 302 -11.17 -4.15 -17.95
C PRO A 302 -10.66 -4.58 -19.33
N LEU A 303 -9.95 -5.69 -19.38
CA LEU A 303 -9.57 -6.28 -20.64
C LEU A 303 -10.78 -7.06 -21.17
N ASP A 304 -11.06 -6.91 -22.46
CA ASP A 304 -12.11 -7.67 -23.14
C ASP A 304 -11.65 -9.12 -23.37
N ILE A 305 -11.41 -9.81 -22.26
CA ILE A 305 -10.96 -11.20 -22.21
C ILE A 305 -11.82 -11.96 -21.22
N ALA A 306 -12.01 -13.26 -21.45
CA ALA A 306 -12.77 -14.11 -20.54
C ALA A 306 -12.18 -14.07 -19.11
N PRO A 307 -13.03 -14.24 -18.06
CA PRO A 307 -12.56 -14.36 -16.69
C PRO A 307 -11.45 -15.40 -16.57
N VAL A 308 -10.54 -15.19 -15.62
CA VAL A 308 -9.32 -15.98 -15.49
C VAL A 308 -9.48 -17.04 -14.40
N GLY A 309 -8.95 -18.25 -14.60
CA GLY A 309 -9.03 -19.37 -13.66
C GLY A 309 -7.71 -19.68 -12.92
N ALA A 310 -6.67 -18.88 -13.12
CA ALA A 310 -5.36 -18.99 -12.47
C ALA A 310 -4.60 -17.65 -12.63
N PRO A 311 -3.60 -17.34 -11.78
CA PRO A 311 -2.76 -16.16 -11.96
C PRO A 311 -2.12 -16.13 -13.37
N PRO A 312 -2.26 -15.02 -14.12
CA PRO A 312 -1.71 -14.92 -15.46
C PRO A 312 -0.20 -14.70 -15.44
N ALA A 313 0.47 -15.05 -16.54
CA ALA A 313 1.88 -14.74 -16.76
C ALA A 313 2.04 -13.69 -17.87
N ILE A 314 2.98 -12.76 -17.69
CA ILE A 314 3.26 -11.71 -18.66
C ILE A 314 4.77 -11.62 -18.93
N ALA A 315 5.16 -11.41 -20.18
CA ALA A 315 6.55 -11.20 -20.56
C ALA A 315 6.67 -10.18 -21.70
N VAL A 316 7.78 -9.44 -21.71
CA VAL A 316 8.14 -8.58 -22.86
C VAL A 316 8.90 -9.42 -23.87
N HIS A 317 8.46 -9.40 -25.13
CA HIS A 317 9.12 -10.10 -26.22
C HIS A 317 8.87 -9.37 -27.54
N ASP A 318 9.91 -9.21 -28.36
CA ASP A 318 9.85 -8.50 -29.65
C ASP A 318 9.13 -7.14 -29.61
N GLY A 319 9.32 -6.39 -28.52
CA GLY A 319 8.72 -5.06 -28.32
C GLY A 319 7.23 -5.07 -27.98
N LEU A 320 6.62 -6.24 -27.76
CA LEU A 320 5.23 -6.42 -27.35
C LEU A 320 5.16 -6.98 -25.93
N LEU A 321 4.04 -6.76 -25.23
CA LEU A 321 3.70 -7.55 -24.05
C LEU A 321 2.95 -8.80 -24.48
N HIS A 322 3.35 -9.94 -23.95
CA HIS A 322 2.71 -11.23 -24.16
C HIS A 322 2.09 -11.69 -22.86
N LEU A 323 0.77 -11.92 -22.89
CA LEU A 323 -0.02 -12.40 -21.77
C LEU A 323 -0.45 -13.84 -22.05
N VAL A 324 -0.13 -14.75 -21.13
CA VAL A 324 -0.63 -16.13 -21.15
C VAL A 324 -1.45 -16.35 -19.89
N TYR A 325 -2.67 -16.86 -20.06
CA TYR A 325 -3.60 -17.04 -18.96
C TYR A 325 -4.53 -18.22 -19.21
N ARG A 326 -5.06 -18.80 -18.13
CA ARG A 326 -6.09 -19.84 -18.20
C ARG A 326 -7.46 -19.19 -18.08
N PRO A 327 -8.37 -19.27 -19.06
CA PRO A 327 -9.75 -18.84 -18.86
C PRO A 327 -10.43 -19.66 -17.75
N HIS A 328 -11.40 -19.08 -17.05
CA HIS A 328 -12.00 -19.66 -15.84
C HIS A 328 -12.61 -21.05 -16.08
N ASP A 329 -13.38 -21.20 -17.16
CA ASP A 329 -14.13 -22.42 -17.46
C ASP A 329 -13.42 -23.33 -18.49
N VAL A 330 -12.18 -23.01 -18.88
CA VAL A 330 -11.47 -23.69 -19.97
C VAL A 330 -10.06 -24.04 -19.52
N ASP A 331 -9.64 -25.29 -19.76
CA ASP A 331 -8.29 -25.75 -19.41
C ASP A 331 -7.24 -25.39 -20.47
N VAL A 332 -7.65 -25.00 -21.68
CA VAL A 332 -6.77 -24.49 -22.73
C VAL A 332 -6.33 -23.06 -22.40
N LEU A 333 -5.01 -22.84 -22.35
CA LEU A 333 -4.44 -21.52 -22.14
C LEU A 333 -4.72 -20.61 -23.33
N ALA A 334 -5.11 -19.38 -23.04
CA ALA A 334 -5.22 -18.30 -24.00
C ALA A 334 -3.92 -17.50 -24.04
N TRP A 335 -3.66 -16.90 -25.21
CA TRP A 335 -2.52 -16.03 -25.45
C TRP A 335 -3.00 -14.72 -26.09
N ALA A 336 -2.55 -13.60 -25.55
CA ALA A 336 -2.81 -12.28 -26.10
C ALA A 336 -1.52 -11.45 -26.17
N THR A 337 -1.48 -10.50 -27.11
CA THR A 337 -0.37 -9.56 -27.28
C THR A 337 -0.84 -8.11 -27.18
N PHE A 338 0.02 -7.24 -26.65
CA PHE A 338 -0.24 -5.80 -26.54
C PHE A 338 0.84 -5.00 -27.26
N ASP A 339 0.42 -4.16 -28.20
CA ASP A 339 1.30 -3.31 -29.02
C ASP A 339 1.50 -1.89 -28.45
N GLY A 340 1.10 -1.67 -27.20
CA GLY A 340 1.06 -0.35 -26.56
C GLY A 340 -0.28 0.36 -26.72
N ARG A 341 -1.17 -0.12 -27.62
CA ARG A 341 -2.50 0.46 -27.85
C ARG A 341 -3.62 -0.54 -27.63
N ILE A 342 -3.53 -1.72 -28.24
CA ILE A 342 -4.61 -2.70 -28.25
C ILE A 342 -4.12 -4.10 -27.89
N TRP A 343 -4.96 -4.82 -27.16
CA TRP A 343 -4.78 -6.25 -26.93
C TRP A 343 -5.33 -7.04 -28.12
N ARG A 344 -4.59 -8.06 -28.58
CA ARG A 344 -4.99 -8.94 -29.66
C ARG A 344 -4.87 -10.39 -29.22
N HIS A 345 -5.99 -11.12 -29.30
CA HIS A 345 -5.99 -12.56 -29.09
C HIS A 345 -5.24 -13.28 -30.20
N GLN A 346 -4.43 -14.25 -29.79
CA GLN A 346 -3.77 -15.17 -30.70
C GLN A 346 -4.58 -16.46 -30.75
N SER A 347 -4.73 -17.03 -31.94
CA SER A 347 -5.41 -18.31 -32.12
C SER A 347 -4.59 -19.51 -31.63
N ALA A 348 -3.26 -19.32 -31.49
CA ALA A 348 -2.37 -20.35 -30.98
C ALA A 348 -2.38 -20.40 -29.45
N SER A 349 -2.19 -21.59 -28.90
CA SER A 349 -2.15 -21.83 -27.47
C SER A 349 -0.83 -22.51 -27.08
N PRO A 350 -0.22 -22.14 -25.94
CA PRO A 350 0.91 -22.89 -25.39
C PRO A 350 0.50 -24.29 -24.89
N GLY A 351 -0.80 -24.54 -24.72
CA GLY A 351 -1.37 -25.84 -24.38
C GLY A 351 -2.37 -25.77 -23.23
N ARG A 352 -2.55 -26.88 -22.49
CA ARG A 352 -3.53 -26.97 -21.39
C ARG A 352 -2.87 -26.77 -20.02
N ALA A 353 -3.63 -26.27 -19.05
CA ALA A 353 -3.21 -26.05 -17.67
C ALA A 353 -4.24 -26.58 -16.66
N ALA A 354 -3.74 -27.13 -15.55
CA ALA A 354 -4.54 -27.48 -14.38
C ALA A 354 -5.18 -26.23 -13.72
N VAL A 355 -6.19 -26.49 -12.89
CA VAL A 355 -6.82 -25.47 -12.05
C VAL A 355 -5.76 -24.86 -11.12
N GLU A 356 -5.76 -23.53 -11.03
CA GLU A 356 -4.84 -22.75 -10.17
C GLU A 356 -3.34 -22.97 -10.45
N SER A 357 -2.97 -23.60 -11.58
CA SER A 357 -1.57 -23.84 -11.91
C SER A 357 -0.82 -22.51 -12.12
N PRO A 358 0.29 -22.26 -11.41
CA PRO A 358 1.17 -21.14 -11.72
C PRO A 358 1.73 -21.29 -13.14
N ILE A 359 1.65 -20.20 -13.91
CA ILE A 359 2.20 -20.14 -15.26
C ILE A 359 3.51 -19.37 -15.19
N SER A 360 4.59 -19.95 -15.71
CA SER A 360 5.86 -19.24 -15.91
C SER A 360 6.04 -18.90 -17.38
N LEU A 361 6.36 -17.64 -17.69
CA LEU A 361 6.56 -17.15 -19.05
C LEU A 361 7.84 -16.32 -19.12
N THR A 362 8.77 -16.72 -19.99
CA THR A 362 10.09 -16.09 -20.10
C THR A 362 10.45 -15.88 -21.57
N SER A 363 11.01 -14.70 -21.88
CA SER A 363 11.58 -14.40 -23.19
C SER A 363 12.98 -15.03 -23.33
N MET A 364 13.21 -15.70 -24.44
CA MET A 364 14.41 -16.51 -24.71
C MET A 364 14.89 -16.30 -26.14
N GLY A 365 15.86 -15.41 -26.35
CA GLY A 365 16.68 -15.36 -27.58
C GLY A 365 15.92 -15.48 -28.92
N GLY A 366 14.72 -14.89 -29.04
CA GLY A 366 13.85 -14.98 -30.22
C GLY A 366 12.61 -15.89 -30.08
N GLN A 367 12.41 -16.50 -28.92
CA GLN A 367 11.21 -17.28 -28.59
C GLN A 367 10.65 -16.86 -27.23
N LEU A 368 9.41 -17.27 -26.96
CA LEU A 368 8.82 -17.29 -25.63
C LEU A 368 8.78 -18.73 -25.14
N ALA A 369 9.13 -18.92 -23.87
CA ALA A 369 9.07 -20.19 -23.18
C ALA A 369 7.96 -20.16 -22.13
N CYS A 370 7.12 -21.18 -22.09
CA CYS A 370 6.05 -21.34 -21.11
C CYS A 370 6.19 -22.68 -20.38
N ALA A 371 6.17 -22.64 -19.04
CA ALA A 371 6.10 -23.81 -18.17
C ALA A 371 4.86 -23.76 -17.27
N ARG A 372 4.25 -24.92 -17.04
CA ARG A 372 2.99 -25.08 -16.28
C ARG A 372 2.74 -26.53 -15.90
N VAL A 373 1.79 -26.76 -14.99
CA VAL A 373 1.19 -28.07 -14.77
C VAL A 373 -0.01 -28.22 -15.71
N ASP A 374 -0.06 -29.26 -16.52
CA ASP A 374 -1.21 -29.54 -17.40
C ASP A 374 -2.39 -30.13 -16.64
N HIS A 375 -3.55 -30.26 -17.31
CA HIS A 375 -4.78 -30.77 -16.68
C HIS A 375 -4.64 -32.21 -16.12
N ALA A 376 -3.62 -32.95 -16.55
CA ALA A 376 -3.34 -34.31 -16.10
C ALA A 376 -2.34 -34.33 -14.93
N GLY A 377 -1.93 -33.17 -14.42
CA GLY A 377 -1.00 -33.04 -13.32
C GLY A 377 0.47 -33.17 -13.74
N LYS A 378 0.79 -33.12 -15.04
CA LYS A 378 2.16 -33.25 -15.53
C LYS A 378 2.79 -31.88 -15.76
N GLN A 379 4.05 -31.72 -15.36
CA GLN A 379 4.80 -30.51 -15.68
C GLN A 379 5.18 -30.49 -17.17
N ARG A 380 4.72 -29.46 -17.88
CA ARG A 380 4.92 -29.28 -19.33
C ARG A 380 5.69 -28.01 -19.63
N TYR A 381 6.41 -28.06 -20.75
CA TYR A 381 7.16 -26.96 -21.30
C TYR A 381 6.84 -26.80 -22.80
N SER A 382 6.69 -25.57 -23.27
CA SER A 382 6.45 -25.26 -24.67
C SER A 382 7.17 -23.97 -25.05
N VAL A 383 7.61 -23.86 -26.31
CA VAL A 383 8.23 -22.64 -26.86
C VAL A 383 7.49 -22.17 -28.10
N THR A 384 7.53 -20.87 -28.40
CA THR A 384 7.03 -20.37 -29.67
C THR A 384 7.90 -20.84 -30.83
N THR A 385 7.29 -21.22 -31.95
CA THR A 385 7.99 -21.58 -33.21
C THR A 385 8.00 -20.41 -34.20
N SER A 386 7.13 -19.43 -33.99
CA SER A 386 7.08 -18.17 -34.72
C SER A 386 6.37 -17.12 -33.87
N ALA A 387 6.26 -15.89 -34.38
CA ALA A 387 5.52 -14.80 -33.72
C ALA A 387 4.02 -15.11 -33.47
N THR A 388 3.45 -16.13 -34.11
CA THR A 388 2.03 -16.47 -34.03
C THR A 388 1.74 -17.94 -33.73
N ALA A 389 2.76 -18.75 -33.39
CA ALA A 389 2.58 -20.18 -33.17
C ALA A 389 3.42 -20.73 -32.02
N TRP A 390 2.87 -21.73 -31.34
CA TRP A 390 3.55 -22.52 -30.32
C TRP A 390 3.99 -23.87 -30.91
N GLY A 391 5.16 -24.33 -30.49
CA GLY A 391 5.68 -25.66 -30.78
C GLY A 391 5.03 -26.74 -29.93
N PRO A 392 5.38 -28.02 -30.18
CA PRO A 392 4.87 -29.13 -29.40
C PRO A 392 5.27 -29.01 -27.92
N GLU A 393 4.38 -29.48 -27.05
CA GLU A 393 4.64 -29.57 -25.62
C GLU A 393 5.66 -30.70 -25.35
N THR A 394 6.71 -30.38 -24.59
CA THR A 394 7.69 -31.35 -24.09
C THR A 394 7.54 -31.55 -22.59
N ASP A 395 7.96 -32.72 -22.11
CA ASP A 395 8.00 -33.01 -20.68
C ASP A 395 9.11 -32.23 -19.98
N MET A 396 8.85 -31.88 -18.73
CA MET A 396 9.78 -31.19 -17.84
C MET A 396 9.74 -31.89 -16.47
N PRO A 397 10.86 -31.88 -15.71
CA PRO A 397 10.85 -32.34 -14.32
C PRO A 397 9.75 -31.61 -13.55
N ALA A 398 9.05 -32.33 -12.68
CA ALA A 398 7.99 -31.75 -11.86
C ALA A 398 8.54 -31.31 -10.50
N PRO A 399 8.13 -30.15 -9.97
CA PRO A 399 8.35 -29.82 -8.56
C PRO A 399 7.57 -30.80 -7.67
N ASP A 400 8.07 -31.06 -6.46
CA ASP A 400 7.34 -31.88 -5.49
C ASP A 400 6.20 -31.07 -4.83
N LEU A 401 6.37 -29.74 -4.74
CA LEU A 401 5.39 -28.76 -4.26
C LEU A 401 5.61 -27.41 -4.95
N GLY A 402 4.54 -26.61 -5.10
CA GLY A 402 4.63 -25.23 -5.61
C GLY A 402 4.80 -25.11 -7.12
N GLY A 403 5.29 -23.95 -7.55
CA GLY A 403 5.46 -23.58 -8.95
C GLY A 403 6.87 -23.82 -9.52
N VAL A 404 7.02 -23.48 -10.80
CA VAL A 404 8.31 -23.41 -11.51
C VAL A 404 8.60 -21.95 -11.83
N SER A 405 9.83 -21.49 -11.59
CA SER A 405 10.33 -20.20 -12.09
C SER A 405 11.42 -20.44 -13.14
N LEU A 406 11.29 -19.76 -14.29
CA LEU A 406 12.14 -19.89 -15.47
C LEU A 406 13.06 -18.68 -15.62
N ALA A 407 14.32 -18.93 -16.01
CA ALA A 407 15.25 -17.87 -16.36
C ALA A 407 16.11 -18.25 -17.57
N TRP A 408 16.23 -17.32 -18.52
CA TRP A 408 17.14 -17.42 -19.65
C TRP A 408 18.47 -16.76 -19.31
N ASP A 409 19.58 -17.50 -19.37
CA ASP A 409 20.91 -16.98 -19.05
C ASP A 409 21.66 -16.36 -20.24
N GLY A 410 20.98 -16.20 -21.38
CA GLY A 410 21.60 -15.81 -22.65
C GLY A 410 21.96 -17.01 -23.53
N THR A 411 22.07 -18.21 -22.98
CA THR A 411 22.51 -19.41 -23.70
C THR A 411 21.60 -20.62 -23.53
N ARG A 412 21.03 -20.81 -22.33
CA ARG A 412 20.19 -21.94 -21.97
C ARG A 412 19.05 -21.52 -21.05
N MET A 413 17.95 -22.26 -21.15
CA MET A 413 16.81 -22.11 -20.25
C MET A 413 17.08 -22.88 -18.97
N ASN A 414 16.87 -22.22 -17.85
CA ASN A 414 17.02 -22.78 -16.52
C ASN A 414 15.68 -22.69 -15.78
N ALA A 415 15.47 -23.63 -14.86
CA ALA A 415 14.26 -23.72 -14.07
C ALA A 415 14.59 -24.06 -12.62
N VAL A 416 14.04 -23.32 -11.68
CA VAL A 416 14.12 -23.67 -10.25
C VAL A 416 12.84 -24.36 -9.83
N MET A 417 12.98 -25.43 -9.06
CA MET A 417 11.87 -26.25 -8.60
C MET A 417 12.11 -26.71 -7.16
N ARG A 418 11.04 -26.76 -6.38
CA ARG A 418 11.11 -27.30 -5.02
C ARG A 418 11.15 -28.84 -5.06
N LYS A 419 12.02 -29.42 -4.22
CA LYS A 419 12.23 -30.86 -4.09
C LYS A 419 12.30 -31.31 -2.64
N TYR A 420 11.90 -32.55 -2.39
CA TYR A 420 12.02 -33.28 -1.13
C TYR A 420 13.36 -34.02 -1.08
N GLY A 421 13.98 -34.06 0.11
CA GLY A 421 15.21 -34.82 0.33
C GLY A 421 14.99 -36.33 0.12
N VAL A 422 15.95 -37.01 -0.50
CA VAL A 422 15.90 -38.46 -0.66
C VAL A 422 16.10 -39.12 0.71
N GLY A 423 15.15 -39.94 1.16
CA GLY A 423 15.32 -40.79 2.35
C GLY A 423 14.38 -40.53 3.54
N GLY A 424 13.30 -39.76 3.37
CA GLY A 424 12.31 -39.54 4.45
C GLY A 424 12.69 -38.50 5.48
N SER A 425 13.77 -37.73 5.24
CA SER A 425 14.03 -36.48 5.96
C SER A 425 12.99 -35.44 5.54
N GLU A 426 12.34 -34.76 6.48
CA GLU A 426 11.48 -33.59 6.24
C GLU A 426 12.26 -32.34 5.72
N GLU A 427 13.41 -32.57 5.09
CA GLU A 427 14.23 -31.55 4.46
C GLU A 427 13.66 -31.28 3.07
N PHE A 428 13.36 -30.01 2.82
CA PHE A 428 13.00 -29.54 1.50
C PHE A 428 14.11 -28.62 0.99
N GLY A 429 14.10 -28.35 -0.30
CA GLY A 429 15.08 -27.48 -0.92
C GLY A 429 14.66 -27.16 -2.33
N TRP A 430 15.57 -26.52 -3.05
CA TRP A 430 15.39 -26.21 -4.45
C TRP A 430 16.47 -26.88 -5.29
N THR A 431 16.10 -27.24 -6.50
CA THR A 431 16.97 -27.80 -7.54
C THR A 431 16.88 -26.90 -8.76
N ILE A 432 18.01 -26.72 -9.44
CA ILE A 432 18.02 -26.05 -10.75
C ILE A 432 18.14 -27.12 -11.82
N HIS A 433 17.19 -27.12 -12.74
CA HIS A 433 17.26 -27.90 -13.97
C HIS A 433 17.62 -26.99 -15.13
N ARG A 434 18.36 -27.53 -16.10
CA ARG A 434 18.78 -26.84 -17.30
C ARG A 434 18.34 -27.62 -18.52
N ARG A 435 17.86 -26.89 -19.52
CA ARG A 435 17.49 -27.46 -20.81
C ARG A 435 18.72 -27.57 -21.71
N GLY A 436 18.98 -28.78 -22.20
CA GLY A 436 20.02 -29.10 -23.17
C GLY A 436 19.66 -28.66 -24.58
N SER A 437 20.65 -28.66 -25.47
CA SER A 437 20.45 -28.38 -26.90
C SER A 437 19.65 -29.46 -27.62
N ASP A 438 19.63 -30.67 -27.06
CA ASP A 438 18.77 -31.79 -27.47
C ASP A 438 17.31 -31.63 -26.99
N GLY A 439 17.02 -30.59 -26.23
CA GLY A 439 15.71 -30.28 -25.67
C GLY A 439 15.39 -31.02 -24.37
N ALA A 440 16.28 -31.89 -23.88
CA ALA A 440 16.11 -32.62 -22.63
C ALA A 440 16.38 -31.73 -21.42
N TRP A 441 15.74 -32.04 -20.30
CA TRP A 441 15.98 -31.38 -19.01
C TRP A 441 16.87 -32.24 -18.14
N THR A 442 17.95 -31.65 -17.64
CA THR A 442 18.87 -32.32 -16.71
C THR A 442 19.00 -31.49 -15.45
N GLU A 443 19.13 -32.14 -14.30
CA GLU A 443 19.53 -31.46 -13.06
C GLU A 443 20.91 -30.81 -13.27
N HIS A 444 20.96 -29.50 -13.08
CA HIS A 444 22.17 -28.70 -13.24
C HIS A 444 22.85 -28.46 -11.90
N ALA A 445 22.07 -28.17 -10.86
CA ALA A 445 22.58 -27.92 -9.52
C ALA A 445 21.75 -28.65 -8.47
N ALA A 446 22.49 -29.25 -7.53
CA ALA A 446 21.95 -30.17 -6.54
C ALA A 446 21.04 -29.47 -5.52
N HIS A 447 20.16 -30.29 -4.95
CA HIS A 447 19.26 -29.94 -3.86
C HIS A 447 20.00 -29.24 -2.72
N VAL A 448 19.54 -28.04 -2.34
CA VAL A 448 20.04 -27.31 -1.17
C VAL A 448 19.12 -27.57 0.02
N PRO A 449 19.50 -28.48 0.95
CA PRO A 449 18.65 -28.79 2.10
C PRO A 449 18.57 -27.56 3.01
N THR A 450 17.36 -27.04 3.17
CA THR A 450 17.05 -25.99 4.14
C THR A 450 15.69 -26.26 4.74
N PRO A 451 15.45 -25.88 6.01
CA PRO A 451 14.10 -25.95 6.54
C PRO A 451 13.25 -24.97 5.72
N PRO A 452 12.32 -25.44 4.87
CA PRO A 452 11.60 -24.54 3.98
C PRO A 452 10.56 -23.74 4.77
N SER A 453 10.22 -22.58 4.24
CA SER A 453 8.84 -22.09 4.35
C SER A 453 8.03 -22.66 3.18
N GLY A 454 6.71 -22.66 3.22
CA GLY A 454 5.86 -23.22 2.16
C GLY A 454 5.99 -22.59 0.76
N GLY A 455 6.87 -21.61 0.56
CA GLY A 455 6.91 -20.70 -0.58
C GLY A 455 7.61 -21.15 -1.86
N ASP A 456 7.31 -20.45 -2.96
CA ASP A 456 7.99 -20.54 -4.26
C ASP A 456 9.31 -19.73 -4.28
N ALA A 457 10.21 -20.08 -5.21
CA ALA A 457 11.47 -19.36 -5.44
C ALA A 457 11.45 -18.58 -6.76
N GLU A 458 12.08 -17.41 -6.78
CA GLU A 458 12.24 -16.59 -7.98
C GLU A 458 13.64 -16.78 -8.57
N LEU A 459 13.73 -17.39 -9.77
CA LEU A 459 15.00 -17.63 -10.46
C LEU A 459 15.37 -16.45 -11.35
N LEU A 460 16.64 -16.06 -11.30
CA LEU A 460 17.17 -14.95 -12.07
C LEU A 460 18.50 -15.35 -12.72
N ALA A 461 18.75 -14.81 -13.91
CA ALA A 461 20.08 -14.79 -14.51
C ALA A 461 20.60 -13.35 -14.52
N TYR A 462 21.80 -13.14 -13.98
CA TYR A 462 22.40 -11.80 -13.87
C TYR A 462 23.92 -11.89 -13.82
N SER A 463 24.61 -10.94 -14.47
CA SER A 463 26.08 -10.84 -14.44
C SER A 463 26.80 -12.17 -14.76
N GLY A 464 26.25 -12.99 -15.67
CA GLY A 464 26.80 -14.31 -16.03
C GLY A 464 26.61 -15.41 -14.97
N LYS A 465 25.84 -15.14 -13.93
CA LYS A 465 25.50 -16.05 -12.84
C LYS A 465 24.03 -16.46 -12.93
N LEU A 466 23.71 -17.55 -12.25
CA LEU A 466 22.33 -17.90 -11.89
C LEU A 466 22.16 -17.68 -10.40
N GLY A 467 20.99 -17.24 -9.98
CA GLY A 467 20.65 -17.23 -8.56
C GLY A 467 19.14 -17.27 -8.37
N TYR A 468 18.70 -17.77 -7.23
CA TYR A 468 17.30 -17.68 -6.86
C TYR A 468 17.14 -17.09 -5.46
N VAL A 469 16.07 -16.31 -5.28
CA VAL A 469 15.68 -15.79 -3.97
C VAL A 469 14.52 -16.64 -3.47
N ALA A 470 14.63 -17.10 -2.22
CA ALA A 470 13.61 -17.94 -1.60
C ALA A 470 13.41 -17.57 -0.13
N ARG A 471 12.21 -17.84 0.38
CA ARG A 471 11.87 -17.72 1.80
C ARG A 471 12.13 -19.05 2.53
N VAL A 472 12.88 -19.00 3.61
CA VAL A 472 13.17 -20.17 4.47
C VAL A 472 12.31 -20.14 5.75
N ARG A 473 12.34 -21.23 6.52
CA ARG A 473 11.60 -21.33 7.79
C ARG A 473 11.96 -20.16 8.71
N GLY A 474 10.95 -19.55 9.33
CA GLY A 474 11.12 -18.36 10.20
C GLY A 474 10.85 -17.02 9.50
N GLY A 475 10.67 -17.04 8.17
CA GLY A 475 10.39 -15.87 7.36
C GLY A 475 11.64 -15.23 6.77
N ASP A 476 12.84 -15.68 7.13
CA ASP A 476 14.06 -15.16 6.52
C ASP A 476 14.09 -15.45 5.03
N THR A 477 14.80 -14.60 4.29
CA THR A 477 14.99 -14.79 2.85
C THR A 477 16.47 -14.94 2.55
N VAL A 478 16.75 -15.78 1.56
CA VAL A 478 18.12 -16.12 1.17
C VAL A 478 18.22 -16.05 -0.36
N LEU A 479 19.32 -15.48 -0.84
CA LEU A 479 19.76 -15.63 -2.22
C LEU A 479 20.75 -16.80 -2.29
N TYR A 480 20.43 -17.78 -3.12
CA TYR A 480 21.36 -18.85 -3.47
C TYR A 480 21.99 -18.51 -4.80
N GLU A 481 23.22 -18.01 -4.77
CA GLU A 481 23.95 -17.60 -5.96
C GLU A 481 24.84 -18.75 -6.47
N TYR A 482 24.76 -19.04 -7.76
CA TYR A 482 25.61 -19.99 -8.47
C TYR A 482 26.62 -19.20 -9.32
N PRO A 483 27.90 -19.18 -8.92
CA PRO A 483 28.96 -18.60 -9.73
C PRO A 483 28.99 -19.24 -11.13
N ALA A 484 29.49 -18.50 -12.11
CA ALA A 484 29.60 -18.99 -13.49
C ALA A 484 30.33 -20.34 -13.54
N GLY A 485 29.65 -21.36 -14.05
CA GLY A 485 30.18 -22.73 -14.17
C GLY A 485 30.12 -23.58 -12.89
N SER A 486 29.66 -23.04 -11.76
CA SER A 486 29.46 -23.79 -10.51
C SER A 486 28.10 -24.49 -10.49
N THR A 487 28.05 -25.69 -9.91
CA THR A 487 26.80 -26.39 -9.56
C THR A 487 26.48 -26.31 -8.07
N VAL A 488 27.35 -25.65 -7.30
CA VAL A 488 27.23 -25.44 -5.85
C VAL A 488 26.87 -23.98 -5.60
N PRO A 489 25.78 -23.70 -4.86
CA PRO A 489 25.40 -22.34 -4.53
C PRO A 489 26.19 -21.80 -3.34
N THR A 490 26.33 -20.48 -3.32
CA THR A 490 26.69 -19.72 -2.12
C THR A 490 25.41 -19.13 -1.53
N PRO A 491 24.97 -19.55 -0.33
CA PRO A 491 23.85 -18.93 0.35
C PRO A 491 24.25 -17.56 0.89
N ILE A 492 23.47 -16.54 0.57
CA ILE A 492 23.66 -15.15 0.99
C ILE A 492 22.35 -14.70 1.64
N GLY A 493 22.36 -14.58 2.98
CA GLY A 493 21.19 -14.09 3.72
C GLY A 493 20.84 -12.67 3.30
N THR A 494 19.55 -12.38 3.14
CA THR A 494 19.08 -11.02 2.86
C THR A 494 18.53 -10.38 4.14
N PRO A 495 18.48 -9.04 4.22
CA PRO A 495 17.89 -8.32 5.36
C PRO A 495 16.35 -8.34 5.37
N LEU A 496 15.70 -8.99 4.40
CA LEU A 496 14.24 -9.08 4.36
C LEU A 496 13.73 -10.23 5.24
N ARG A 497 12.72 -9.93 6.05
CA ARG A 497 11.91 -10.91 6.76
C ARG A 497 10.52 -10.96 6.12
N ALA A 498 10.25 -12.04 5.39
CA ALA A 498 9.13 -12.15 4.46
C ALA A 498 7.95 -12.98 5.00
N ALA A 499 6.74 -12.43 4.89
CA ALA A 499 5.47 -13.13 5.12
C ALA A 499 4.90 -13.78 3.86
N THR A 500 5.27 -13.27 2.69
CA THR A 500 4.97 -13.86 1.38
C THR A 500 6.25 -14.32 0.69
N ASP A 501 6.13 -14.88 -0.50
CA ASP A 501 7.32 -15.27 -1.26
C ASP A 501 8.02 -14.02 -1.79
N PRO A 502 9.36 -13.94 -1.73
CA PRO A 502 10.08 -12.80 -2.27
C PRO A 502 9.96 -12.77 -3.80
N ARG A 503 10.03 -11.57 -4.36
CA ARG A 503 10.26 -11.35 -5.79
C ARG A 503 11.55 -10.58 -5.97
N ALA A 504 12.18 -10.80 -7.11
CA ALA A 504 13.41 -10.13 -7.45
C ALA A 504 13.43 -9.75 -8.92
N THR A 505 14.25 -8.75 -9.24
CA THR A 505 14.56 -8.35 -10.61
C THR A 505 15.98 -7.82 -10.67
N THR A 506 16.50 -7.65 -11.88
CA THR A 506 17.87 -7.18 -12.09
C THR A 506 17.87 -5.95 -12.98
N HIS A 507 18.69 -4.96 -12.63
CA HIS A 507 18.93 -3.78 -13.46
C HIS A 507 20.43 -3.51 -13.52
N GLY A 508 20.99 -3.63 -14.72
CA GLY A 508 22.45 -3.65 -14.89
C GLY A 508 23.06 -4.86 -14.17
N THR A 509 24.02 -4.61 -13.28
CA THR A 509 24.68 -5.65 -12.47
C THR A 509 24.02 -5.86 -11.10
N ASP A 510 23.06 -5.03 -10.75
CA ASP A 510 22.43 -5.02 -9.44
C ASP A 510 21.20 -5.93 -9.42
N LEU A 511 20.99 -6.59 -8.29
CA LEU A 511 19.81 -7.40 -8.03
C LEU A 511 18.97 -6.70 -6.96
N TYR A 512 17.67 -6.62 -7.19
CA TYR A 512 16.72 -6.02 -6.28
C TYR A 512 15.78 -7.11 -5.78
N ALA A 513 15.59 -7.21 -4.47
CA ALA A 513 14.66 -8.15 -3.86
C ALA A 513 13.62 -7.40 -3.04
N LEU A 514 12.38 -7.88 -3.13
CA LEU A 514 11.18 -7.29 -2.57
C LEU A 514 10.39 -8.38 -1.85
N ALA A 515 9.89 -8.09 -0.65
CA ALA A 515 8.95 -8.95 0.06
C ALA A 515 8.07 -8.13 0.99
N THR A 516 6.91 -8.67 1.36
CA THR A 516 6.13 -8.12 2.47
C THR A 516 6.61 -8.71 3.79
N ASP A 517 6.62 -7.92 4.86
CA ASP A 517 6.89 -8.42 6.20
C ASP A 517 5.64 -9.05 6.85
N PRO A 518 5.73 -9.62 8.08
CA PRO A 518 4.58 -10.15 8.80
C PRO A 518 3.41 -9.18 9.01
N ASP A 519 3.66 -7.88 8.99
CA ASP A 519 2.65 -6.83 9.09
C ASP A 519 2.08 -6.44 7.70
N GLY A 520 2.57 -7.09 6.65
CA GLY A 520 2.21 -6.84 5.25
C GLY A 520 2.96 -5.66 4.63
N LEU A 521 3.84 -4.99 5.36
CA LEU A 521 4.56 -3.81 4.85
C LEU A 521 5.57 -4.22 3.78
N LEU A 522 5.70 -3.39 2.75
CA LEU A 522 6.50 -3.73 1.58
C LEU A 522 7.96 -3.25 1.72
N TRP A 523 8.91 -4.18 1.73
CA TRP A 523 10.33 -3.90 1.92
C TRP A 523 11.16 -4.25 0.67
N LEU A 524 12.11 -3.38 0.34
CA LEU A 524 13.06 -3.54 -0.76
C LEU A 524 14.49 -3.54 -0.24
N THR A 525 15.33 -4.39 -0.81
CA THR A 525 16.79 -4.38 -0.61
C THR A 525 17.49 -4.58 -1.95
N THR A 526 18.73 -4.10 -2.04
CA THR A 526 19.57 -4.19 -3.24
C THR A 526 20.83 -4.97 -2.95
N HIS A 527 21.16 -5.94 -3.78
CA HIS A 527 22.42 -6.66 -3.77
C HIS A 527 23.35 -6.09 -4.84
N ARG A 528 24.48 -5.51 -4.39
CA ARG A 528 25.52 -4.93 -5.23
C ARG A 528 26.89 -5.37 -4.71
N GLU A 529 27.77 -5.76 -5.63
CA GLU A 529 29.16 -6.13 -5.30
C GLU A 529 29.31 -7.21 -4.20
N GLY A 530 28.33 -8.11 -4.10
CA GLY A 530 28.34 -9.21 -3.13
C GLY A 530 27.77 -8.86 -1.75
N ALA A 531 27.17 -7.68 -1.58
CA ALA A 531 26.56 -7.26 -0.32
C ALA A 531 25.14 -6.73 -0.53
N TRP A 532 24.28 -6.98 0.46
CA TRP A 532 22.94 -6.40 0.53
C TRP A 532 22.97 -5.02 1.19
N SER A 533 22.21 -4.07 0.65
CA SER A 533 21.87 -2.82 1.32
C SER A 533 20.90 -3.11 2.49
N PRO A 534 20.81 -2.23 3.50
CA PRO A 534 19.70 -2.29 4.46
C PRO A 534 18.35 -2.35 3.75
N ALA A 535 17.40 -3.11 4.32
CA ALA A 535 16.04 -3.15 3.83
C ALA A 535 15.39 -1.76 4.03
N THR A 536 14.74 -1.26 2.98
CA THR A 536 14.05 0.03 2.98
C THR A 536 12.56 -0.19 2.78
N LEU A 537 11.74 0.45 3.61
CA LEU A 537 10.29 0.44 3.46
C LEU A 537 9.91 1.20 2.19
N VAL A 538 9.22 0.52 1.27
CA VAL A 538 8.77 1.09 -0.02
C VAL A 538 7.41 1.74 0.12
N ASP A 539 6.50 1.06 0.80
CA ASP A 539 5.12 1.50 1.01
C ASP A 539 4.62 1.03 2.38
N GLY A 540 3.91 1.91 3.07
CA GLY A 540 3.24 1.63 4.34
C GLY A 540 1.89 0.93 4.17
N CYS A 541 1.43 0.72 2.93
CA CYS A 541 0.21 -0.03 2.66
C CYS A 541 0.45 -1.53 2.81
N ALA A 542 -0.17 -2.15 3.82
CA ALA A 542 -0.08 -3.58 4.04
C ALA A 542 -0.58 -4.35 2.81
N SER A 543 0.26 -5.22 2.25
CA SER A 543 -0.10 -6.17 1.21
C SER A 543 -0.15 -7.58 1.82
N ARG A 544 -1.27 -8.27 1.61
CA ARG A 544 -1.45 -9.66 2.06
C ARG A 544 -1.06 -10.69 0.99
N GLU A 545 -0.74 -10.22 -0.21
CA GLU A 545 -0.34 -11.06 -1.33
C GLU A 545 1.12 -10.83 -1.69
N THR A 546 1.70 -11.83 -2.35
CA THR A 546 3.04 -11.75 -2.91
C THR A 546 3.13 -10.57 -3.89
N PRO A 547 4.00 -9.58 -3.63
CA PRO A 547 4.13 -8.43 -4.51
C PRO A 547 4.79 -8.83 -5.83
N THR A 548 4.84 -7.91 -6.80
CA THR A 548 5.63 -8.05 -8.03
C THR A 548 6.54 -6.84 -8.21
N ILE A 549 7.68 -7.03 -8.87
CA ILE A 549 8.66 -5.98 -9.14
C ILE A 549 9.12 -6.05 -10.59
N ALA A 550 9.26 -4.88 -11.23
CA ALA A 550 9.77 -4.75 -12.58
C ALA A 550 10.66 -3.50 -12.70
N VAL A 551 11.54 -3.51 -13.70
CA VAL A 551 12.40 -2.37 -14.05
C VAL A 551 11.73 -1.54 -15.14
N LEU A 552 11.71 -0.21 -14.96
CA LEU A 552 11.25 0.74 -15.96
C LEU A 552 12.29 1.86 -16.16
N GLY A 553 13.08 1.76 -17.22
CA GLY A 553 14.21 2.68 -17.43
C GLY A 553 15.19 2.57 -16.26
N ASN A 554 15.43 3.68 -15.54
CA ASN A 554 16.27 3.71 -14.35
C ASN A 554 15.48 3.55 -13.03
N GLU A 555 14.19 3.25 -13.11
CA GLU A 555 13.30 3.13 -11.97
C GLU A 555 12.89 1.67 -11.72
N LEU A 556 12.48 1.39 -10.50
CA LEU A 556 11.85 0.13 -10.11
C LEU A 556 10.39 0.41 -9.79
N ILE A 557 9.52 -0.42 -10.35
CA ILE A 557 8.10 -0.41 -10.03
C ILE A 557 7.79 -1.68 -9.25
N ALA A 558 7.38 -1.48 -8.00
CA ALA A 558 6.80 -2.53 -7.17
C ALA A 558 5.28 -2.37 -7.12
N ILE A 559 4.55 -3.48 -7.20
CA ILE A 559 3.10 -3.51 -7.11
C ILE A 559 2.70 -4.61 -6.11
N GLY A 560 1.88 -4.25 -5.13
CA GLY A 560 1.25 -5.18 -4.19
C GLY A 560 -0.25 -4.95 -4.11
N ARG A 561 -1.00 -5.93 -3.62
CA ARG A 561 -2.43 -5.79 -3.36
C ARG A 561 -2.61 -5.23 -1.97
N GLY A 562 -3.00 -3.96 -1.87
CA GLY A 562 -3.33 -3.34 -0.58
C GLY A 562 -4.45 -4.11 0.12
N ALA A 563 -4.31 -4.35 1.42
CA ALA A 563 -5.40 -4.75 2.29
C ALA A 563 -6.48 -3.65 2.22
N ALA A 564 -7.73 -4.05 2.03
CA ALA A 564 -8.84 -3.10 2.14
C ALA A 564 -8.78 -2.48 3.53
N PHE A 565 -8.84 -1.15 3.60
CA PHE A 565 -8.85 -0.41 4.84
C PHE A 565 -9.96 -0.93 5.75
N GLU A 566 -9.59 -1.54 6.88
CA GLU A 566 -10.42 -1.41 8.07
C GLU A 566 -10.26 0.05 8.51
N THR A 567 -11.21 0.89 8.15
CA THR A 567 -11.34 2.19 8.80
C THR A 567 -11.58 1.95 10.29
N PRO A 568 -10.84 2.64 11.19
CA PRO A 568 -11.03 2.54 12.63
C PRO A 568 -12.42 2.99 13.08
#